data_AF-G7E9Y1-F1
#
_entry.id   AF-G7E9Y1-F1
#
_cell.length_a   1.000
_cell.length_b   1.000
_cell.length_c   1.000
_cell.angle_alpha   90.00
_cell.angle_beta   90.00
_cell.angle_gamma   90.00
#
_symmetry.space_group_name_H-M   'P 1'
#
loop_
_entity.id
_entity.type
_entity.pdbx_description
1 polymer ?
#
loop_
_entity_poly.entity_id
_entity_poly.type
_entity_poly.pdbx_seq_one_letter_code
_entity_poly.pdbx_strand_id
1 'polypeptide(L)'
;MSVRADGLRRVCVASRRCLQTSAGASQRVHPLQPQDRPFKPPSLRPSSRLESARLPNGMRGHKQRWSTLTLIMLATVTGSSTYALALLSKSATNSKAVADELAMPNPTQAQFDAALEAAKNVVGHENCTTDQQELVAHGTSDWSYHMTRKVPGAVLYPNSTDDVVRIVKIAKLHGIPIVPFAGGTSLEGQFMAPQHGVPEDHKPETDEMKAGRSFTLDFANMTNILAVHAGDLDAVVQPGLTYDDLNEQLKDRQLFFPVDPGPGACIGGMIGTGCSGTNAVRYGTMRENVIAMKVVMADGQVVTTRSRARKSSAGPNLGQLFLGSEGTLGIVTEATLKLYPVMPTTVSVISFPSVRAAADAAAEMVGRGVGVACLELLDDVMMKAVNKANALDKTRRQWAETASLFIKFSGNEAQMNHDAKTTREIVKRHGSLQVTFAKDKTEADELWQSRKVALWSALSYLDDDKTRVWTTDVCVPITNLPALIEETQRDLESAGLIAPMVGHVGDGNFHALILFRNDDELKRTRAAVHRMVERAQTLDGTCTGEHSVGVGKREYLAAELGQPTVEVLRKLKQSLDPQGIFNPGKLYPGKDIKH
;
A
#
# COMPACT_ATOMS: atom_id res chain seq x y z
N MET A 1 -1.85 -15.05 30.33
CA MET A 1 -0.79 -15.71 29.53
C MET A 1 -1.23 -16.90 28.63
N SER A 2 -2.49 -17.38 28.66
CA SER A 2 -2.96 -18.46 27.74
C SER A 2 -3.84 -17.98 26.56
N VAL A 3 -4.23 -16.70 26.52
CA VAL A 3 -5.21 -16.17 25.54
C VAL A 3 -4.55 -15.48 24.33
N ARG A 4 -3.28 -15.06 24.43
CA ARG A 4 -2.53 -14.44 23.31
C ARG A 4 -1.81 -15.45 22.40
N ALA A 5 -1.71 -16.72 22.81
CA ALA A 5 -1.12 -17.79 21.99
C ALA A 5 -2.13 -18.41 20.99
N ASP A 6 -3.45 -18.19 21.18
CA ASP A 6 -4.49 -18.73 20.29
C ASP A 6 -4.66 -17.94 18.99
N GLY A 7 -4.26 -16.66 18.96
CA GLY A 7 -4.19 -15.87 17.72
C GLY A 7 -3.19 -16.46 16.71
N LEU A 8 -2.10 -17.06 17.21
CA LEU A 8 -1.11 -17.78 16.40
C LEU A 8 -1.63 -19.11 15.83
N ARG A 9 -2.63 -19.75 16.48
CA ARG A 9 -3.26 -20.96 15.93
C ARG A 9 -4.33 -20.64 14.88
N ARG A 10 -5.07 -19.53 15.00
CA ARG A 10 -6.15 -19.23 14.04
C ARG A 10 -5.64 -18.83 12.64
N VAL A 11 -4.53 -18.10 12.54
CA VAL A 11 -3.91 -17.78 11.23
C VAL A 11 -3.24 -19.00 10.59
N CYS A 12 -2.83 -20.01 11.38
CA CYS A 12 -2.20 -21.24 10.90
C CYS A 12 -3.17 -22.42 10.63
N VAL A 13 -4.45 -22.32 10.99
CA VAL A 13 -5.42 -23.43 10.86
C VAL A 13 -6.28 -23.32 9.59
N ALA A 14 -6.39 -22.14 8.98
CA ALA A 14 -7.06 -21.98 7.68
C ALA A 14 -6.31 -22.66 6.51
N SER A 15 -5.01 -22.93 6.64
CA SER A 15 -4.18 -23.54 5.59
C SER A 15 -4.08 -25.07 5.63
N ARG A 16 -4.76 -25.76 6.57
CA ARG A 16 -4.65 -27.23 6.73
C ARG A 16 -5.86 -28.06 6.29
N ARG A 17 -6.92 -27.47 5.71
CA ARG A 17 -8.12 -28.22 5.28
C ARG A 17 -8.26 -28.50 3.78
N CYS A 18 -7.23 -28.26 2.97
CA CYS A 18 -7.26 -28.56 1.53
C CYS A 18 -6.20 -29.58 1.05
N LEU A 19 -5.73 -30.47 1.94
CA LEU A 19 -4.81 -31.55 1.58
C LEU A 19 -5.42 -32.91 1.93
N GLN A 20 -6.46 -33.29 1.19
CA GLN A 20 -6.86 -34.68 1.03
C GLN A 20 -7.81 -34.78 -0.17
N THR A 21 -7.25 -35.00 -1.36
CA THR A 21 -7.78 -35.83 -2.47
C THR A 21 -7.06 -35.48 -3.77
N SER A 22 -6.00 -36.21 -4.11
CA SER A 22 -5.67 -36.49 -5.52
C SER A 22 -4.66 -37.64 -5.57
N ALA A 23 -5.18 -38.85 -5.72
CA ALA A 23 -4.39 -40.00 -6.15
C ALA A 23 -4.90 -40.42 -7.53
N GLY A 24 -4.00 -40.41 -8.51
CA GLY A 24 -4.11 -41.20 -9.73
C GLY A 24 -4.52 -40.47 -11.00
N ALA A 25 -3.53 -40.17 -11.84
CA ALA A 25 -3.48 -40.71 -13.21
C ALA A 25 -2.18 -40.27 -13.90
N SER A 26 -1.27 -41.23 -14.09
CA SER A 26 -0.10 -41.12 -14.93
C SER A 26 -0.51 -41.26 -16.40
N GLN A 27 -0.15 -40.31 -17.26
CA GLN A 27 -0.08 -40.54 -18.70
C GLN A 27 1.19 -39.94 -19.31
N ARG A 28 1.74 -40.72 -20.25
CA ARG A 28 3.08 -40.64 -20.81
C ARG A 28 3.20 -39.59 -21.92
N VAL A 29 4.39 -38.98 -21.88
CA VAL A 29 5.20 -38.30 -22.90
C VAL A 29 4.93 -38.64 -24.38
N HIS A 30 4.92 -37.60 -25.22
CA HIS A 30 5.46 -37.63 -26.59
C HIS A 30 6.30 -36.36 -26.85
N PRO A 31 7.53 -36.47 -27.42
CA PRO A 31 8.36 -35.31 -27.76
C PRO A 31 8.07 -34.81 -29.18
N LEU A 32 7.90 -33.49 -29.35
CA LEU A 32 7.82 -32.84 -30.65
C LEU A 32 9.18 -32.22 -31.02
N GLN A 33 9.66 -32.56 -32.21
CA GLN A 33 10.89 -32.04 -32.83
C GLN A 33 10.77 -30.55 -33.21
N PRO A 34 11.87 -29.78 -33.21
CA PRO A 34 11.89 -28.41 -33.74
C PRO A 34 12.09 -28.40 -35.27
N GLN A 35 11.27 -27.61 -35.98
CA GLN A 35 11.52 -27.26 -37.39
C GLN A 35 12.16 -25.88 -37.48
N ASP A 36 13.40 -25.85 -37.93
CA ASP A 36 14.12 -24.65 -38.36
C ASP A 36 13.57 -24.15 -39.71
N ARG A 37 13.16 -22.87 -39.78
CA ARG A 37 13.10 -22.12 -41.04
C ARG A 37 13.64 -20.71 -40.85
N PRO A 38 14.57 -20.24 -41.69
CA PRO A 38 15.12 -18.89 -41.59
C PRO A 38 14.18 -17.84 -42.21
N PHE A 39 13.97 -16.76 -41.46
CA PHE A 39 13.21 -15.57 -41.86
C PHE A 39 14.08 -14.63 -42.71
N LYS A 40 13.62 -14.26 -43.92
CA LYS A 40 14.25 -13.26 -44.79
C LYS A 40 13.42 -11.95 -44.73
N PRO A 41 14.03 -10.78 -44.45
CA PRO A 41 13.30 -9.51 -44.47
C PRO A 41 13.17 -8.95 -45.89
N PRO A 42 12.06 -8.25 -46.24
CA PRO A 42 11.90 -7.63 -47.55
C PRO A 42 12.58 -6.25 -47.64
N SER A 43 13.13 -5.98 -48.81
CA SER A 43 13.81 -4.74 -49.22
C SER A 43 12.85 -3.57 -49.42
N LEU A 44 13.15 -2.41 -48.84
CA LEU A 44 12.45 -1.14 -49.08
C LEU A 44 13.00 -0.46 -50.35
N ARG A 45 12.11 -0.09 -51.27
CA ARG A 45 12.38 0.88 -52.36
C ARG A 45 11.76 2.23 -51.99
N PRO A 46 12.40 3.37 -52.31
CA PRO A 46 11.84 4.70 -52.06
C PRO A 46 11.01 5.19 -53.25
N SER A 47 9.76 5.61 -53.03
CA SER A 47 8.95 6.33 -54.03
C SER A 47 8.77 7.80 -53.65
N SER A 48 9.44 8.62 -54.44
CA SER A 48 9.18 10.00 -54.87
C SER A 48 7.93 10.77 -54.42
N ARG A 49 8.21 12.04 -54.05
CA ARG A 49 7.56 13.32 -54.42
C ARG A 49 6.05 13.50 -54.17
N LEU A 50 5.77 14.38 -53.20
CA LEU A 50 4.55 15.16 -53.06
C LEU A 50 4.46 16.21 -54.18
N GLU A 51 3.46 16.08 -55.05
CA GLU A 51 3.00 17.15 -55.94
C GLU A 51 1.93 18.00 -55.27
N SER A 52 2.06 19.31 -55.46
CA SER A 52 1.18 20.36 -54.98
C SER A 52 -0.10 20.43 -55.81
N ALA A 53 -1.25 20.17 -55.17
CA ALA A 53 -2.55 20.38 -55.79
C ALA A 53 -2.96 21.85 -55.72
N ARG A 54 -3.17 22.44 -56.90
CA ARG A 54 -3.72 23.79 -57.14
C ARG A 54 -5.19 23.86 -56.74
N LEU A 55 -5.60 24.96 -56.13
CA LEU A 55 -7.01 25.32 -55.92
C LEU A 55 -7.60 25.90 -57.22
N PRO A 56 -8.84 25.55 -57.63
CA PRO A 56 -9.52 26.20 -58.73
C PRO A 56 -10.19 27.51 -58.28
N ASN A 57 -9.96 28.56 -59.06
CA ASN A 57 -10.72 29.81 -59.04
C ASN A 57 -12.12 29.60 -59.61
N GLY A 58 -13.12 30.17 -58.94
CA GLY A 58 -14.30 30.73 -59.62
C GLY A 58 -15.65 30.36 -59.03
N MET A 59 -16.14 31.16 -58.08
CA MET A 59 -17.58 31.46 -57.97
C MET A 59 -17.76 32.91 -57.49
N ARG A 60 -18.18 33.80 -58.41
CA ARG A 60 -18.76 35.10 -58.07
C ARG A 60 -20.17 34.86 -57.53
N GLY A 61 -20.44 35.31 -56.31
CA GLY A 61 -21.78 35.29 -55.70
C GLY A 61 -21.95 36.45 -54.73
N HIS A 62 -22.94 37.30 -55.01
CA HIS A 62 -23.53 38.39 -54.21
C HIS A 62 -22.82 38.88 -52.94
N LYS A 63 -22.31 40.11 -52.96
CA LYS A 63 -21.97 40.87 -51.74
C LYS A 63 -23.26 41.30 -51.03
N GLN A 64 -23.71 40.49 -50.07
CA GLN A 64 -24.78 40.87 -49.14
C GLN A 64 -24.21 41.93 -48.18
N ARG A 65 -24.58 43.20 -48.38
CA ARG A 65 -24.16 44.31 -47.51
C ARG A 65 -25.04 44.31 -46.27
N TRP A 66 -24.51 43.81 -45.16
CA TRP A 66 -25.13 43.98 -43.85
C TRP A 66 -24.92 45.44 -43.44
N SER A 67 -26.00 46.15 -43.13
CA SER A 67 -25.87 47.50 -42.58
C SER A 67 -25.23 47.42 -41.20
N THR A 68 -24.47 48.43 -40.80
CA THR A 68 -23.85 48.51 -39.46
C THR A 68 -24.89 48.32 -38.36
N LEU A 69 -26.12 48.79 -38.59
CA LEU A 69 -27.25 48.63 -37.68
C LEU A 69 -27.69 47.16 -37.54
N THR A 70 -27.66 46.40 -38.63
CA THR A 70 -28.00 44.96 -38.64
C THR A 70 -26.95 44.16 -37.88
N LEU A 71 -25.67 44.51 -38.01
CA LEU A 71 -24.57 43.90 -37.26
C LEU A 71 -24.67 44.21 -35.76
N ILE A 72 -25.00 45.45 -35.40
CA ILE A 72 -25.19 45.85 -34.00
C ILE A 72 -26.39 45.12 -33.39
N MET A 73 -27.52 45.05 -34.09
CA MET A 73 -28.71 44.33 -33.62
C MET A 73 -28.45 42.82 -33.47
N LEU A 74 -27.70 42.21 -34.39
CA LEU A 74 -27.36 40.79 -34.29
C LEU A 74 -26.41 40.54 -33.11
N ALA A 75 -25.46 41.45 -32.86
CA ALA A 75 -24.53 41.37 -31.73
C ALA A 75 -25.23 41.60 -30.39
N THR A 76 -26.18 42.52 -30.29
CA THR A 76 -26.97 42.71 -29.07
C THR A 76 -27.92 41.54 -28.83
N VAL A 77 -28.60 41.03 -29.85
CA VAL A 77 -29.48 39.86 -29.69
C VAL A 77 -28.66 38.62 -29.29
N THR A 78 -27.52 38.36 -29.92
CA THR A 78 -26.66 37.24 -29.51
C THR A 78 -26.08 37.45 -28.11
N GLY A 79 -25.56 38.63 -27.80
CA GLY A 79 -25.05 38.98 -26.47
C GLY A 79 -26.09 38.84 -25.35
N SER A 80 -27.29 39.40 -25.56
CA SER A 80 -28.39 39.31 -24.60
C SER A 80 -28.93 37.89 -24.46
N SER A 81 -29.01 37.12 -25.55
CA SER A 81 -29.44 35.72 -25.50
C SER A 81 -28.42 34.85 -24.75
N THR A 82 -27.13 35.09 -24.97
CA THR A 82 -26.04 34.36 -24.29
C THR A 82 -25.99 34.74 -22.81
N TYR A 83 -26.20 36.00 -22.48
CA TYR A 83 -26.28 36.48 -21.10
C TYR A 83 -27.53 35.96 -20.37
N ALA A 84 -28.69 35.90 -21.04
CA ALA A 84 -29.89 35.29 -20.49
C ALA A 84 -29.73 33.78 -20.30
N LEU A 85 -29.09 33.06 -21.23
CA LEU A 85 -28.71 31.65 -21.06
C LEU A 85 -27.72 31.44 -19.91
N ALA A 86 -26.76 32.36 -19.72
CA ALA A 86 -25.83 32.32 -18.60
C ALA A 86 -26.52 32.60 -17.26
N LEU A 87 -27.52 33.49 -17.23
CA LEU A 87 -28.36 33.75 -16.04
C LEU A 87 -29.31 32.59 -15.73
N LEU A 88 -29.90 31.98 -16.75
CA LEU A 88 -30.72 30.77 -16.60
C LEU A 88 -29.87 29.56 -16.20
N SER A 89 -28.65 29.44 -16.70
CA SER A 89 -27.65 28.46 -16.23
C SER A 89 -27.26 28.72 -14.77
N LYS A 90 -27.01 29.97 -14.38
CA LYS A 90 -26.74 30.35 -12.98
C LYS A 90 -27.93 30.08 -12.06
N SER A 91 -29.16 30.25 -12.54
CA SER A 91 -30.38 29.93 -11.79
C SER A 91 -30.66 28.42 -11.73
N ALA A 92 -30.27 27.66 -12.75
CA ALA A 92 -30.35 26.19 -12.75
C ALA A 92 -29.24 25.53 -11.92
N THR A 93 -28.16 26.24 -11.61
CA THR A 93 -27.11 25.77 -10.68
C THR A 93 -27.38 26.10 -9.21
N ASN A 94 -28.56 26.64 -8.87
CA ASN A 94 -28.93 26.93 -7.48
C ASN A 94 -29.92 25.90 -6.91
N SER A 95 -29.63 24.62 -7.15
CA SER A 95 -30.04 23.54 -6.24
C SER A 95 -28.93 23.38 -5.19
N LYS A 96 -29.25 23.75 -3.94
CA LYS A 96 -28.44 23.48 -2.75
C LYS A 96 -27.88 22.05 -2.76
N ALA A 97 -26.62 21.88 -3.10
CA ALA A 97 -25.82 20.72 -2.73
C ALA A 97 -24.89 21.18 -1.60
N VAL A 98 -25.41 21.16 -0.38
CA VAL A 98 -24.56 21.17 0.80
C VAL A 98 -23.98 19.76 0.89
N ALA A 99 -22.68 19.67 0.60
CA ALA A 99 -21.81 18.51 0.78
C ALA A 99 -22.23 17.24 -0.02
N ASP A 100 -21.42 16.21 -0.21
CA ASP A 100 -20.57 15.55 0.76
C ASP A 100 -19.53 14.70 0.04
N GLU A 101 -18.74 13.92 0.77
CA GLU A 101 -17.82 12.88 0.26
C GLU A 101 -18.29 12.16 -1.03
N LEU A 102 -17.35 11.64 -1.83
CA LEU A 102 -17.65 10.66 -2.89
C LEU A 102 -18.75 9.70 -2.42
N ALA A 103 -19.94 9.81 -3.02
CA ALA A 103 -21.17 9.29 -2.42
C ALA A 103 -21.01 7.82 -2.06
N MET A 104 -21.09 7.51 -0.76
CA MET A 104 -21.01 6.15 -0.26
C MET A 104 -22.38 5.48 -0.46
N PRO A 105 -22.46 4.34 -1.16
CA PRO A 105 -23.70 3.60 -1.30
C PRO A 105 -24.25 3.16 0.05
N ASN A 106 -25.57 3.28 0.20
CA ASN A 106 -26.28 2.84 1.39
C ASN A 106 -27.46 1.93 0.99
N PRO A 107 -27.19 0.67 0.59
CA PRO A 107 -28.22 -0.24 0.10
C PRO A 107 -29.24 -0.55 1.19
N THR A 108 -30.49 -0.82 0.80
CA THR A 108 -31.52 -1.33 1.71
C THR A 108 -31.22 -2.77 2.15
N GLN A 109 -31.86 -3.24 3.22
CA GLN A 109 -31.70 -4.63 3.66
C GLN A 109 -32.10 -5.62 2.55
N ALA A 110 -33.23 -5.38 1.87
CA ALA A 110 -33.70 -6.23 0.78
C ALA A 110 -32.71 -6.29 -0.41
N GLN A 111 -32.04 -5.17 -0.72
CA GLN A 111 -30.98 -5.16 -1.74
C GLN A 111 -29.77 -5.99 -1.30
N PHE A 112 -29.37 -5.85 -0.04
CA PHE A 112 -28.26 -6.63 0.53
C PHE A 112 -28.56 -8.13 0.55
N ASP A 113 -29.75 -8.54 1.02
CA ASP A 113 -30.14 -9.95 1.09
C ASP A 113 -30.18 -10.58 -0.31
N ALA A 114 -30.77 -9.88 -1.29
CA ALA A 114 -30.80 -10.35 -2.68
C ALA A 114 -29.40 -10.48 -3.29
N ALA A 115 -28.52 -9.51 -3.04
CA ALA A 115 -27.14 -9.55 -3.50
C ALA A 115 -26.36 -10.68 -2.83
N LEU A 116 -26.57 -10.93 -1.53
CA LEU A 116 -25.90 -11.97 -0.77
C LEU A 116 -26.27 -13.36 -1.29
N GLU A 117 -27.55 -13.61 -1.54
CA GLU A 117 -27.98 -14.88 -2.13
C GLU A 117 -27.43 -15.07 -3.55
N ALA A 118 -27.40 -14.02 -4.37
CA ALA A 118 -26.76 -14.08 -5.69
C ALA A 118 -25.26 -14.37 -5.59
N ALA A 119 -24.56 -13.76 -4.62
CA ALA A 119 -23.12 -13.95 -4.41
C ALA A 119 -22.80 -15.37 -3.90
N LYS A 120 -23.62 -15.94 -3.00
CA LYS A 120 -23.49 -17.34 -2.55
C LYS A 120 -23.54 -18.33 -3.72
N ASN A 121 -24.41 -18.08 -4.71
CA ASN A 121 -24.48 -18.90 -5.92
C ASN A 121 -23.25 -18.76 -6.83
N VAL A 122 -22.44 -17.70 -6.67
CA VAL A 122 -21.20 -17.49 -7.42
C VAL A 122 -20.04 -18.24 -6.78
N VAL A 123 -19.82 -18.04 -5.49
CA VAL A 123 -18.64 -18.58 -4.77
C VAL A 123 -18.88 -19.96 -4.15
N GLY A 124 -20.13 -20.40 -4.01
CA GLY A 124 -20.52 -21.55 -3.20
C GLY A 124 -20.90 -21.12 -1.78
N HIS A 125 -21.88 -21.79 -1.19
CA HIS A 125 -22.38 -21.44 0.16
C HIS A 125 -21.30 -21.57 1.23
N GLU A 126 -20.37 -22.50 1.06
CA GLU A 126 -19.22 -22.74 1.92
C GLU A 126 -18.14 -21.65 1.84
N ASN A 127 -18.11 -20.87 0.76
CA ASN A 127 -17.17 -19.77 0.53
C ASN A 127 -17.81 -18.40 0.81
N CYS A 128 -18.82 -18.38 1.68
CA CYS A 128 -19.50 -17.18 2.13
C CYS A 128 -19.82 -17.32 3.63
N THR A 129 -19.54 -16.29 4.42
CA THR A 129 -19.88 -16.27 5.85
C THR A 129 -20.53 -14.96 6.26
N THR A 130 -21.46 -15.06 7.21
CA THR A 130 -22.06 -13.95 7.96
C THR A 130 -21.89 -14.17 9.46
N ASP A 131 -20.96 -15.04 9.87
CA ASP A 131 -20.64 -15.27 11.27
C ASP A 131 -20.02 -14.02 11.89
N GLN A 132 -20.50 -13.61 13.06
CA GLN A 132 -20.10 -12.37 13.69
C GLN A 132 -18.59 -12.30 13.96
N GLN A 133 -17.93 -13.39 14.36
CA GLN A 133 -16.49 -13.37 14.63
C GLN A 133 -15.71 -13.15 13.34
N GLU A 134 -16.13 -13.78 12.25
CA GLU A 134 -15.54 -13.58 10.93
C GLU A 134 -15.75 -12.14 10.44
N LEU A 135 -16.95 -11.57 10.63
CA LEU A 135 -17.21 -10.17 10.28
C LEU A 135 -16.30 -9.21 11.05
N VAL A 136 -16.08 -9.43 12.36
CA VAL A 136 -15.17 -8.62 13.17
C VAL A 136 -13.72 -8.76 12.70
N ALA A 137 -13.26 -9.98 12.42
CA ALA A 137 -11.91 -10.25 11.93
C ALA A 137 -11.62 -9.58 10.57
N HIS A 138 -12.66 -9.34 9.78
CA HIS A 138 -12.60 -8.69 8.46
C HIS A 138 -13.02 -7.22 8.47
N GLY A 139 -13.24 -6.63 9.64
CA GLY A 139 -13.63 -5.22 9.81
C GLY A 139 -12.75 -4.45 10.79
N THR A 140 -11.96 -5.16 11.61
CA THR A 140 -11.11 -4.56 12.64
C THR A 140 -9.73 -5.22 12.69
N SER A 141 -8.77 -4.57 13.34
CA SER A 141 -7.41 -5.09 13.53
C SER A 141 -6.91 -4.69 14.90
N ASP A 142 -6.27 -5.61 15.62
CA ASP A 142 -5.53 -5.26 16.84
C ASP A 142 -4.26 -4.44 16.53
N TRP A 143 -3.84 -4.40 15.26
CA TRP A 143 -2.70 -3.62 14.78
C TRP A 143 -3.07 -2.17 14.45
N SER A 144 -4.37 -1.84 14.41
CA SER A 144 -4.86 -0.52 14.07
C SER A 144 -5.49 0.16 15.30
N TYR A 145 -5.26 1.46 15.45
CA TYR A 145 -5.95 2.24 16.47
C TYR A 145 -7.34 2.70 16.02
N HIS A 146 -7.67 2.58 14.73
CA HIS A 146 -8.96 2.95 14.15
C HIS A 146 -10.06 2.01 14.62
N MET A 147 -11.07 2.55 15.32
CA MET A 147 -12.17 1.75 15.86
C MET A 147 -13.47 1.95 15.08
N THR A 148 -14.28 0.89 15.00
CA THR A 148 -15.60 0.94 14.38
C THR A 148 -16.59 0.06 15.13
N ARG A 149 -17.85 0.50 15.17
CA ARG A 149 -19.00 -0.31 15.58
C ARG A 149 -19.70 -0.99 14.40
N LYS A 150 -19.22 -0.80 13.17
CA LYS A 150 -19.77 -1.39 11.96
C LYS A 150 -18.76 -2.34 11.35
N VAL A 151 -19.17 -3.59 11.20
CA VAL A 151 -18.41 -4.64 10.52
C VAL A 151 -19.05 -4.93 9.15
N PRO A 152 -18.41 -5.65 8.23
CA PRO A 152 -19.05 -6.05 6.98
C PRO A 152 -20.37 -6.80 7.23
N GLY A 153 -21.22 -6.89 6.20
CA GLY A 153 -22.43 -7.70 6.26
C GLY A 153 -22.18 -9.16 5.88
N ALA A 154 -21.19 -9.40 5.03
CA ALA A 154 -20.75 -10.73 4.63
C ALA A 154 -19.29 -10.72 4.19
N VAL A 155 -18.60 -11.84 4.37
CA VAL A 155 -17.28 -12.13 3.77
C VAL A 155 -17.46 -13.18 2.68
N LEU A 156 -16.91 -12.90 1.50
CA LEU A 156 -16.96 -13.78 0.32
C LEU A 156 -15.53 -14.18 -0.05
N TYR A 157 -15.32 -15.47 -0.32
CA TYR A 157 -14.02 -16.06 -0.66
C TYR A 157 -13.99 -16.50 -2.14
N PRO A 158 -13.76 -15.58 -3.10
CA PRO A 158 -13.69 -15.93 -4.51
C PRO A 158 -12.55 -16.91 -4.80
N ASN A 159 -12.76 -17.84 -5.74
CA ASN A 159 -11.76 -18.81 -6.18
C ASN A 159 -11.06 -18.40 -7.49
N SER A 160 -11.60 -17.39 -8.19
CA SER A 160 -11.11 -16.98 -9.50
C SER A 160 -11.40 -15.52 -9.82
N THR A 161 -10.73 -14.98 -10.85
CA THR A 161 -11.07 -13.67 -11.42
C THR A 161 -12.52 -13.61 -11.90
N ASP A 162 -13.08 -14.71 -12.40
CA ASP A 162 -14.47 -14.75 -12.88
C ASP A 162 -15.46 -14.59 -11.72
N ASP A 163 -15.19 -15.22 -10.57
CA ASP A 163 -16.01 -15.02 -9.36
C ASP A 163 -16.02 -13.54 -8.96
N VAL A 164 -14.85 -12.90 -8.95
CA VAL A 164 -14.73 -11.46 -8.64
C VAL A 164 -15.54 -10.64 -9.63
N VAL A 165 -15.46 -10.92 -10.94
CA VAL A 165 -16.26 -10.22 -11.97
C VAL A 165 -17.76 -10.38 -11.70
N ARG A 166 -18.23 -11.61 -11.39
CA ARG A 166 -19.63 -11.89 -11.11
C ARG A 166 -20.11 -11.17 -9.85
N ILE A 167 -19.32 -11.18 -8.77
CA ILE A 167 -19.62 -10.46 -7.52
C ILE A 167 -19.67 -8.95 -7.75
N VAL A 168 -18.72 -8.37 -8.49
CA VAL A 168 -18.72 -6.94 -8.81
C VAL A 168 -19.97 -6.53 -9.58
N LYS A 169 -20.42 -7.35 -10.54
CA LYS A 169 -21.67 -7.10 -11.28
C LYS A 169 -22.90 -7.15 -10.37
N ILE A 170 -22.96 -8.09 -9.43
CA ILE A 170 -24.01 -8.18 -8.41
C ILE A 170 -23.99 -6.94 -7.51
N ALA A 171 -22.81 -6.56 -7.00
CA ALA A 171 -22.64 -5.39 -6.16
C ALA A 171 -23.08 -4.10 -6.87
N LYS A 172 -22.68 -3.93 -8.14
CA LYS A 172 -23.13 -2.81 -8.99
C LYS A 172 -24.64 -2.79 -9.19
N LEU A 173 -25.27 -3.94 -9.39
CA LEU A 173 -26.72 -4.04 -9.59
C LEU A 173 -27.49 -3.60 -8.34
N HIS A 174 -27.01 -3.98 -7.16
CA HIS A 174 -27.70 -3.76 -5.88
C HIS A 174 -27.16 -2.57 -5.08
N GLY A 175 -26.11 -1.90 -5.56
CA GLY A 175 -25.44 -0.80 -4.86
C GLY A 175 -24.70 -1.25 -3.60
N ILE A 176 -24.11 -2.45 -3.59
CA ILE A 176 -23.38 -3.00 -2.43
C ILE A 176 -21.93 -2.50 -2.44
N PRO A 177 -21.45 -1.84 -1.37
CA PRO A 177 -20.03 -1.57 -1.23
C PRO A 177 -19.21 -2.86 -1.11
N ILE A 178 -18.05 -2.88 -1.79
CA ILE A 178 -17.06 -3.95 -1.74
C ILE A 178 -15.78 -3.43 -1.07
N VAL A 179 -15.29 -4.15 -0.08
CA VAL A 179 -13.99 -3.94 0.55
C VAL A 179 -13.08 -5.13 0.20
N PRO A 180 -12.05 -4.94 -0.63
CA PRO A 180 -11.06 -5.98 -0.87
C PRO A 180 -10.24 -6.28 0.39
N PHE A 181 -9.97 -7.55 0.64
CA PHE A 181 -9.23 -8.02 1.81
C PHE A 181 -8.25 -9.13 1.40
N ALA A 182 -7.08 -9.13 2.04
CA ALA A 182 -6.09 -10.19 1.85
C ALA A 182 -5.46 -10.57 3.20
N GLY A 183 -4.30 -10.02 3.56
CA GLY A 183 -3.64 -10.39 4.83
C GLY A 183 -4.25 -9.79 6.10
N GLY A 184 -5.14 -8.79 6.01
CA GLY A 184 -5.68 -8.09 7.18
C GLY A 184 -4.66 -7.31 8.03
N THR A 185 -3.49 -7.00 7.48
CA THR A 185 -2.34 -6.44 8.22
C THR A 185 -2.16 -4.92 8.07
N SER A 186 -2.98 -4.23 7.29
CA SER A 186 -2.84 -2.78 7.07
C SER A 186 -3.27 -1.95 8.29
N LEU A 187 -2.66 -0.78 8.49
CA LEU A 187 -2.70 -0.06 9.77
C LEU A 187 -3.66 1.14 9.81
N GLU A 188 -4.00 1.73 8.67
CA GLU A 188 -4.75 3.00 8.58
C GLU A 188 -6.26 2.78 8.33
N GLY A 189 -6.79 1.62 8.69
CA GLY A 189 -8.23 1.31 8.59
C GLY A 189 -8.73 1.05 7.16
N GLN A 190 -7.84 0.63 6.25
CA GLN A 190 -8.16 0.40 4.84
C GLN A 190 -9.31 -0.59 4.63
N PHE A 191 -9.35 -1.67 5.42
CA PHE A 191 -10.35 -2.73 5.28
C PHE A 191 -11.53 -2.63 6.25
N MET A 192 -11.68 -1.51 6.97
CA MET A 192 -12.86 -1.28 7.81
C MET A 192 -14.13 -1.27 6.95
N ALA A 193 -15.26 -1.69 7.51
CA ALA A 193 -16.52 -1.58 6.79
C ALA A 193 -16.86 -0.10 6.51
N PRO A 194 -17.48 0.21 5.35
CA PRO A 194 -17.91 1.58 5.07
C PRO A 194 -18.90 2.09 6.10
N GLN A 195 -18.65 3.30 6.61
CA GLN A 195 -19.48 3.95 7.61
C GLN A 195 -19.51 5.46 7.40
N HIS A 196 -20.64 6.08 7.73
CA HIS A 196 -20.76 7.52 7.88
C HIS A 196 -20.32 7.94 9.29
N GLY A 197 -19.56 9.02 9.40
CA GLY A 197 -19.05 9.56 10.66
C GLY A 197 -17.60 9.17 10.95
N VAL A 198 -17.02 9.83 11.96
CA VAL A 198 -15.63 9.62 12.39
C VAL A 198 -15.55 8.31 13.21
N PRO A 199 -14.48 7.51 13.07
CA PRO A 199 -14.15 6.42 13.99
C PRO A 199 -14.28 6.84 15.46
N GLU A 200 -14.71 5.92 16.33
CA GLU A 200 -14.85 6.19 17.77
C GLU A 200 -13.50 6.08 18.50
N ASP A 201 -13.36 6.78 19.64
CA ASP A 201 -12.13 6.71 20.45
C ASP A 201 -12.06 5.44 21.33
N HIS A 202 -13.24 4.93 21.72
CA HIS A 202 -13.40 3.75 22.57
C HIS A 202 -13.37 2.47 21.71
N LYS A 203 -12.63 1.44 22.15
CA LYS A 203 -12.64 0.11 21.51
C LYS A 203 -13.97 -0.57 21.87
N PRO A 204 -14.88 -0.82 20.93
CA PRO A 204 -16.13 -1.50 21.22
C PRO A 204 -15.88 -3.00 21.44
N GLU A 205 -16.70 -3.61 22.28
CA GLU A 205 -16.73 -5.06 22.43
C GLU A 205 -17.37 -5.72 21.18
N THR A 206 -17.06 -6.99 20.95
CA THR A 206 -17.56 -7.74 19.77
C THR A 206 -19.08 -7.69 19.64
N ASP A 207 -19.80 -7.81 20.77
CA ASP A 207 -21.26 -7.82 20.80
C ASP A 207 -21.88 -6.42 20.57
N GLU A 208 -21.06 -5.36 20.69
CA GLU A 208 -21.47 -3.99 20.39
C GLU A 208 -21.34 -3.65 18.90
N MET A 209 -20.61 -4.48 18.14
CA MET A 209 -20.39 -4.30 16.71
C MET A 209 -21.58 -4.84 15.90
N LYS A 210 -22.08 -4.05 14.96
CA LYS A 210 -23.24 -4.37 14.13
C LYS A 210 -22.82 -4.67 12.70
N ALA A 211 -23.38 -5.74 12.15
CA ALA A 211 -23.24 -6.06 10.73
C ALA A 211 -23.76 -4.90 9.86
N GLY A 212 -22.91 -4.45 8.95
CA GLY A 212 -23.21 -3.48 7.92
C GLY A 212 -23.87 -4.14 6.70
N ARG A 213 -23.86 -3.43 5.58
CA ARG A 213 -24.43 -3.90 4.31
C ARG A 213 -23.42 -3.78 3.17
N SER A 214 -22.20 -4.21 3.46
CA SER A 214 -21.08 -4.28 2.52
C SER A 214 -20.57 -5.72 2.43
N PHE A 215 -19.94 -6.04 1.32
CA PHE A 215 -19.17 -7.28 1.17
C PHE A 215 -17.70 -7.02 1.43
N THR A 216 -17.07 -7.89 2.19
CA THR A 216 -15.62 -8.07 2.16
C THR A 216 -15.28 -9.18 1.17
N LEU A 217 -14.36 -8.94 0.22
CA LEU A 217 -13.83 -9.98 -0.65
C LEU A 217 -12.47 -10.42 -0.13
N ASP A 218 -12.43 -11.59 0.49
CA ASP A 218 -11.17 -12.16 0.98
C ASP A 218 -10.54 -13.09 -0.06
N PHE A 219 -9.32 -12.76 -0.46
CA PHE A 219 -8.53 -13.52 -1.42
C PHE A 219 -7.84 -14.77 -0.85
N ALA A 220 -8.20 -15.24 0.35
CA ALA A 220 -7.63 -16.45 0.97
C ALA A 220 -7.68 -17.72 0.10
N ASN A 221 -8.59 -17.81 -0.87
CA ASN A 221 -8.68 -18.93 -1.83
C ASN A 221 -7.87 -18.71 -3.12
N MET A 222 -7.30 -17.52 -3.33
CA MET A 222 -6.52 -17.15 -4.52
C MET A 222 -5.04 -16.96 -4.15
N THR A 223 -4.35 -18.05 -3.83
CA THR A 223 -2.96 -18.04 -3.31
C THR A 223 -1.93 -18.68 -4.24
N ASN A 224 -2.28 -18.97 -5.50
CA ASN A 224 -1.38 -19.71 -6.38
C ASN A 224 -0.32 -18.84 -7.06
N ILE A 225 0.86 -19.44 -7.26
CA ILE A 225 1.82 -18.99 -8.28
C ILE A 225 1.35 -19.55 -9.62
N LEU A 226 0.92 -18.68 -10.53
CA LEU A 226 0.39 -19.05 -11.84
C LEU A 226 1.50 -19.34 -12.85
N ALA A 227 2.65 -18.67 -12.75
CA ALA A 227 3.82 -18.91 -13.58
C ALA A 227 5.10 -18.38 -12.94
N VAL A 228 6.24 -19.03 -13.23
CA VAL A 228 7.59 -18.53 -12.90
C VAL A 228 8.43 -18.54 -14.15
N HIS A 229 8.86 -17.35 -14.60
CA HIS A 229 9.73 -17.16 -15.75
C HIS A 229 11.15 -16.88 -15.25
N ALA A 230 11.84 -17.93 -14.78
CA ALA A 230 13.13 -17.77 -14.10
C ALA A 230 14.19 -17.08 -14.97
N GLY A 231 14.23 -17.36 -16.28
CA GLY A 231 15.14 -16.68 -17.22
C GLY A 231 14.81 -15.20 -17.44
N ASP A 232 13.55 -14.80 -17.25
CA ASP A 232 13.07 -13.41 -17.37
C ASP A 232 13.04 -12.69 -16.01
N LEU A 233 13.34 -13.41 -14.92
CA LEU A 233 13.32 -12.94 -13.53
C LEU A 233 11.96 -12.39 -13.10
N ASP A 234 10.86 -13.07 -13.44
CA ASP A 234 9.53 -12.66 -13.01
C ASP A 234 8.61 -13.85 -12.65
N ALA A 235 7.56 -13.58 -11.90
CA ALA A 235 6.51 -14.53 -11.57
C ALA A 235 5.13 -13.90 -11.71
N VAL A 236 4.13 -14.70 -12.07
CA VAL A 236 2.71 -14.33 -12.09
C VAL A 236 2.04 -15.01 -10.91
N VAL A 237 1.36 -14.24 -10.05
CA VAL A 237 0.81 -14.71 -8.78
C VAL A 237 -0.59 -14.17 -8.53
N GLN A 238 -1.34 -14.86 -7.68
CA GLN A 238 -2.65 -14.43 -7.20
C GLN A 238 -2.54 -13.56 -5.91
N PRO A 239 -3.53 -12.70 -5.63
CA PRO A 239 -3.44 -11.67 -4.58
C PRO A 239 -3.38 -12.19 -3.15
N GLY A 240 -3.91 -13.38 -2.86
CA GLY A 240 -3.90 -13.98 -1.53
C GLY A 240 -2.57 -14.60 -1.13
N LEU A 241 -1.62 -14.77 -2.07
CA LEU A 241 -0.31 -15.33 -1.78
C LEU A 241 0.49 -14.39 -0.86
N THR A 242 1.14 -14.92 0.18
CA THR A 242 2.07 -14.17 1.01
C THR A 242 3.43 -14.03 0.33
N TYR A 243 4.16 -12.95 0.61
CA TYR A 243 5.52 -12.79 0.06
C TYR A 243 6.49 -13.87 0.60
N ASP A 244 6.28 -14.33 1.83
CA ASP A 244 7.06 -15.41 2.46
C ASP A 244 6.83 -16.74 1.74
N ASP A 245 5.58 -17.12 1.47
CA ASP A 245 5.25 -18.36 0.74
C ASP A 245 5.75 -18.31 -0.71
N LEU A 246 5.72 -17.13 -1.34
CA LEU A 246 6.33 -16.92 -2.66
C LEU A 246 7.84 -17.19 -2.60
N ASN A 247 8.53 -16.61 -1.62
CA ASN A 247 9.97 -16.75 -1.48
C ASN A 247 10.40 -18.17 -1.12
N GLU A 248 9.67 -18.89 -0.27
CA GLU A 248 9.97 -20.29 0.04
C GLU A 248 9.83 -21.18 -1.21
N GLN A 249 8.82 -20.94 -2.06
CA GLN A 249 8.64 -21.67 -3.32
C GLN A 249 9.68 -21.31 -4.41
N LEU A 250 10.35 -20.17 -4.30
CA LEU A 250 11.38 -19.72 -5.24
C LEU A 250 12.80 -20.15 -4.84
N LYS A 251 12.99 -20.66 -3.63
CA LYS A 251 14.29 -20.96 -3.01
C LYS A 251 15.21 -21.83 -3.86
N ASP A 252 14.70 -22.91 -4.42
CA ASP A 252 15.47 -23.85 -5.27
C ASP A 252 15.94 -23.22 -6.58
N ARG A 253 15.36 -22.09 -6.97
CA ARG A 253 15.71 -21.34 -8.18
C ARG A 253 16.76 -20.26 -7.91
N GLN A 254 17.18 -20.07 -6.66
CA GLN A 254 18.04 -18.96 -6.22
C GLN A 254 17.49 -17.59 -6.63
N LEU A 255 16.15 -17.47 -6.66
CA LEU A 255 15.43 -16.23 -6.91
C LEU A 255 14.59 -15.86 -5.69
N PHE A 256 14.29 -14.57 -5.54
CA PHE A 256 13.38 -14.07 -4.51
C PHE A 256 12.65 -12.81 -4.97
N PHE A 257 11.51 -12.55 -4.37
CA PHE A 257 10.77 -11.30 -4.39
C PHE A 257 11.22 -10.43 -3.21
N PRO A 258 11.67 -9.17 -3.43
CA PRO A 258 12.47 -8.46 -2.44
C PRO A 258 11.66 -7.64 -1.45
N VAL A 259 10.41 -7.30 -1.77
CA VAL A 259 9.56 -6.46 -0.93
C VAL A 259 9.10 -7.29 0.28
N ASP A 260 9.56 -6.90 1.47
CA ASP A 260 9.49 -7.68 2.70
C ASP A 260 8.87 -6.89 3.88
N PRO A 261 7.55 -6.59 3.83
CA PRO A 261 6.85 -5.95 4.93
C PRO A 261 6.68 -6.91 6.12
N GLY A 262 5.97 -6.47 7.17
CA GLY A 262 5.64 -7.32 8.32
C GLY A 262 4.99 -8.66 7.92
N PRO A 263 5.20 -9.75 8.70
CA PRO A 263 4.65 -11.07 8.40
C PRO A 263 3.12 -11.07 8.21
N GLY A 264 2.64 -11.95 7.33
CA GLY A 264 1.21 -12.09 7.02
C GLY A 264 0.70 -11.16 5.91
N ALA A 265 1.56 -10.29 5.36
CA ALA A 265 1.20 -9.48 4.20
C ALA A 265 1.05 -10.33 2.92
N CYS A 266 -0.08 -10.18 2.25
CA CYS A 266 -0.36 -10.81 0.96
C CYS A 266 -0.20 -9.83 -0.21
N ILE A 267 0.17 -10.33 -1.39
CA ILE A 267 0.49 -9.53 -2.58
C ILE A 267 -0.62 -8.52 -2.94
N GLY A 268 -1.90 -8.88 -2.82
CA GLY A 268 -3.01 -7.99 -3.10
C GLY A 268 -3.05 -6.77 -2.16
N GLY A 269 -2.85 -6.99 -0.86
CA GLY A 269 -2.76 -5.92 0.14
C GLY A 269 -1.51 -5.07 -0.06
N MET A 270 -0.38 -5.70 -0.35
CA MET A 270 0.89 -5.03 -0.67
C MET A 270 0.74 -4.06 -1.86
N ILE A 271 0.08 -4.50 -2.93
CA ILE A 271 -0.26 -3.64 -4.08
C ILE A 271 -1.22 -2.52 -3.66
N GLY A 272 -2.25 -2.86 -2.90
CA GLY A 272 -3.27 -1.94 -2.44
C GLY A 272 -2.70 -0.78 -1.65
N THR A 273 -1.76 -1.02 -0.74
CA THR A 273 -1.13 0.03 0.09
C THR A 273 0.10 0.65 -0.57
N GLY A 274 0.66 0.02 -1.61
CA GLY A 274 1.92 0.45 -2.21
C GLY A 274 3.10 0.20 -1.28
N CYS A 275 3.08 -0.93 -0.55
CA CYS A 275 4.01 -1.19 0.55
C CYS A 275 5.48 -1.25 0.12
N SER A 276 6.35 -1.18 1.11
CA SER A 276 7.80 -1.25 1.06
C SER A 276 8.28 -2.46 1.88
N GLY A 277 9.37 -2.31 2.64
CA GLY A 277 10.00 -3.31 3.50
C GLY A 277 11.45 -2.92 3.77
N THR A 278 12.15 -3.72 4.57
CA THR A 278 13.55 -3.41 4.94
C THR A 278 14.52 -3.43 3.75
N ASN A 279 14.13 -4.05 2.64
CA ASN A 279 14.93 -4.14 1.41
C ASN A 279 14.67 -2.99 0.42
N ALA A 280 13.77 -2.04 0.73
CA ALA A 280 13.32 -1.00 -0.22
C ALA A 280 14.47 -0.10 -0.72
N VAL A 281 15.41 0.29 0.15
CA VAL A 281 16.62 1.05 -0.21
C VAL A 281 17.42 0.45 -1.38
N ARG A 282 17.37 -0.88 -1.54
CA ARG A 282 18.10 -1.61 -2.59
C ARG A 282 17.23 -1.90 -3.81
N TYR A 283 15.99 -2.32 -3.60
CA TYR A 283 15.15 -2.91 -4.65
C TYR A 283 13.89 -2.10 -4.98
N GLY A 284 13.63 -1.01 -4.27
CA GLY A 284 12.41 -0.23 -4.33
C GLY A 284 11.22 -0.91 -3.65
N THR A 285 10.07 -0.26 -3.77
CA THR A 285 8.80 -0.66 -3.14
C THR A 285 7.97 -1.55 -4.08
N MET A 286 6.71 -1.80 -3.75
CA MET A 286 5.75 -2.37 -4.70
C MET A 286 5.65 -1.57 -6.00
N ARG A 287 5.86 -0.23 -5.96
CA ARG A 287 5.81 0.62 -7.16
C ARG A 287 6.85 0.21 -8.20
N GLU A 288 8.04 -0.17 -7.74
CA GLU A 288 9.13 -0.62 -8.59
C GLU A 288 9.01 -2.10 -8.93
N ASN A 289 8.44 -2.92 -8.05
CA ASN A 289 8.49 -4.38 -8.14
C ASN A 289 7.25 -5.05 -8.77
N VAL A 290 6.21 -4.29 -9.11
CA VAL A 290 5.10 -4.78 -9.93
C VAL A 290 5.30 -4.44 -11.41
N ILE A 291 5.31 -5.48 -12.25
CA ILE A 291 5.37 -5.35 -13.70
C ILE A 291 3.98 -5.07 -14.25
N ALA A 292 3.04 -5.99 -14.11
CA ALA A 292 1.71 -5.90 -14.68
C ALA A 292 0.66 -6.46 -13.71
N MET A 293 -0.60 -6.12 -13.92
CA MET A 293 -1.71 -6.60 -13.09
C MET A 293 -2.93 -6.90 -13.97
N LYS A 294 -3.73 -7.89 -13.57
CA LYS A 294 -5.14 -7.98 -13.98
C LYS A 294 -6.02 -7.36 -12.91
N VAL A 295 -6.84 -6.41 -13.30
CA VAL A 295 -7.71 -5.64 -12.42
C VAL A 295 -9.15 -5.76 -12.88
N VAL A 296 -10.06 -6.10 -11.96
CA VAL A 296 -11.50 -6.05 -12.19
C VAL A 296 -11.99 -4.64 -11.89
N MET A 297 -12.58 -4.01 -12.90
CA MET A 297 -13.12 -2.65 -12.87
C MET A 297 -14.55 -2.64 -12.32
N ALA A 298 -15.07 -1.46 -11.93
CA ALA A 298 -16.40 -1.35 -11.32
C ALA A 298 -17.56 -1.75 -12.25
N ASP A 299 -17.33 -1.81 -13.56
CA ASP A 299 -18.28 -2.32 -14.54
C ASP A 299 -18.16 -3.83 -14.80
N GLY A 300 -17.21 -4.50 -14.13
CA GLY A 300 -16.92 -5.92 -14.28
C GLY A 300 -15.98 -6.26 -15.45
N GLN A 301 -15.41 -5.28 -16.15
CA GLN A 301 -14.36 -5.56 -17.12
C GLN A 301 -13.05 -5.99 -16.43
N VAL A 302 -12.30 -6.88 -17.08
CA VAL A 302 -10.95 -7.27 -16.64
C VAL A 302 -9.94 -6.53 -17.50
N VAL A 303 -9.17 -5.65 -16.88
CA VAL A 303 -8.11 -4.87 -17.55
C VAL A 303 -6.75 -5.45 -17.20
N THR A 304 -5.92 -5.67 -18.21
CA THR A 304 -4.48 -5.92 -18.01
C THR A 304 -3.73 -4.60 -18.11
N THR A 305 -3.01 -4.19 -17.06
CA THR A 305 -2.45 -2.84 -16.97
C THR A 305 -1.32 -2.56 -17.98
N ARG A 306 -0.55 -3.60 -18.34
CA ARG A 306 0.42 -3.62 -19.45
C ARG A 306 0.95 -5.03 -19.71
N SER A 307 1.77 -5.20 -20.74
CA SER A 307 2.49 -6.45 -20.99
C SER A 307 3.63 -6.69 -19.98
N ARG A 308 4.19 -7.90 -19.98
CA ARG A 308 5.33 -8.31 -19.14
C ARG A 308 6.66 -7.63 -19.50
N ALA A 309 6.71 -6.89 -20.61
CA ALA A 309 7.93 -6.22 -21.04
C ALA A 309 8.42 -5.23 -19.97
N ARG A 310 9.72 -5.32 -19.61
CA ARG A 310 10.33 -4.48 -18.57
C ARG A 310 10.25 -2.99 -18.88
N LYS A 311 10.28 -2.65 -20.17
CA LYS A 311 10.18 -1.29 -20.69
C LYS A 311 9.01 -1.23 -21.66
N SER A 312 8.19 -0.20 -21.52
CA SER A 312 7.11 0.11 -22.44
C SER A 312 6.89 1.61 -22.46
N SER A 313 6.64 2.15 -23.65
CA SER A 313 6.21 3.53 -23.86
C SER A 313 4.87 3.57 -24.61
N ALA A 314 4.13 2.45 -24.60
CA ALA A 314 2.82 2.32 -25.22
C ALA A 314 1.73 2.97 -24.34
N GLY A 315 1.81 4.29 -24.19
CA GLY A 315 0.90 5.08 -23.36
C GLY A 315 1.28 5.12 -21.87
N PRO A 316 0.41 5.72 -21.03
CA PRO A 316 0.63 5.83 -19.58
C PRO A 316 0.69 4.47 -18.89
N ASN A 317 1.50 4.37 -17.83
CA ASN A 317 1.55 3.16 -17.00
C ASN A 317 0.35 3.10 -16.05
N LEU A 318 -0.76 2.49 -16.51
CA LEU A 318 -1.97 2.31 -15.71
C LEU A 318 -1.71 1.55 -14.41
N GLY A 319 -0.68 0.71 -14.34
CA GLY A 319 -0.34 -0.01 -13.11
C GLY A 319 -0.06 0.93 -11.94
N GLN A 320 0.56 2.09 -12.19
CA GLN A 320 0.86 3.07 -11.15
C GLN A 320 -0.39 3.76 -10.59
N LEU A 321 -1.52 3.70 -11.30
CA LEU A 321 -2.80 4.21 -10.80
C LEU A 321 -3.43 3.27 -9.76
N PHE A 322 -3.23 1.95 -9.90
CA PHE A 322 -3.81 0.97 -8.98
C PHE A 322 -2.91 0.68 -7.77
N LEU A 323 -1.59 0.86 -7.90
CA LEU A 323 -0.63 0.74 -6.81
C LEU A 323 -0.83 1.87 -5.78
N GLY A 324 -1.13 1.51 -4.54
CA GLY A 324 -1.48 2.48 -3.50
C GLY A 324 -2.92 3.01 -3.61
N SER A 325 -3.78 2.38 -4.43
CA SER A 325 -5.19 2.80 -4.56
C SER A 325 -6.11 2.23 -3.48
N GLU A 326 -5.60 1.36 -2.61
CA GLU A 326 -6.33 0.76 -1.47
C GLU A 326 -7.65 0.07 -1.87
N GLY A 327 -7.68 -0.51 -3.08
CA GLY A 327 -8.88 -1.17 -3.61
C GLY A 327 -10.01 -0.20 -3.98
N THR A 328 -9.75 1.11 -4.03
CA THR A 328 -10.77 2.13 -4.33
C THR A 328 -10.97 2.34 -5.84
N LEU A 329 -10.02 1.96 -6.69
CA LEU A 329 -10.11 2.16 -8.15
C LEU A 329 -10.38 0.87 -8.94
N GLY A 330 -10.17 -0.29 -8.30
CA GLY A 330 -10.30 -1.59 -8.93
C GLY A 330 -9.79 -2.70 -8.02
N ILE A 331 -10.11 -3.95 -8.38
CA ILE A 331 -9.77 -5.12 -7.59
C ILE A 331 -8.73 -5.95 -8.32
N VAL A 332 -7.53 -6.06 -7.75
CA VAL A 332 -6.41 -6.81 -8.35
C VAL A 332 -6.63 -8.30 -8.15
N THR A 333 -6.58 -9.08 -9.23
CA THR A 333 -6.81 -10.54 -9.20
C THR A 333 -5.61 -11.38 -9.67
N GLU A 334 -4.65 -10.75 -10.36
CA GLU A 334 -3.36 -11.34 -10.69
C GLU A 334 -2.30 -10.24 -10.76
N ALA A 335 -1.07 -10.54 -10.35
CA ALA A 335 0.08 -9.64 -10.43
C ALA A 335 1.29 -10.34 -11.05
N THR A 336 2.00 -9.64 -11.94
CA THR A 336 3.31 -10.05 -12.43
C THR A 336 4.38 -9.29 -11.67
N LEU A 337 5.21 -9.98 -10.90
CA LEU A 337 6.19 -9.41 -9.97
C LEU A 337 7.62 -9.59 -10.49
N LYS A 338 8.48 -8.62 -10.20
CA LYS A 338 9.92 -8.71 -10.46
C LYS A 338 10.56 -9.65 -9.43
N LEU A 339 11.39 -10.58 -9.89
CA LEU A 339 12.26 -11.40 -9.06
C LEU A 339 13.72 -10.95 -9.21
N TYR A 340 14.53 -11.30 -8.22
CA TYR A 340 15.95 -10.98 -8.16
C TYR A 340 16.74 -12.23 -7.76
N PRO A 341 18.01 -12.36 -8.19
CA PRO A 341 18.87 -13.41 -7.69
C PRO A 341 19.19 -13.21 -6.21
N VAL A 342 19.20 -14.30 -5.44
CA VAL A 342 19.64 -14.27 -4.05
C VAL A 342 21.15 -14.02 -4.00
N MET A 343 21.55 -12.98 -3.27
CA MET A 343 22.95 -12.57 -3.13
C MET A 343 23.47 -12.86 -1.72
N PRO A 344 24.77 -13.12 -1.53
CA PRO A 344 25.37 -13.19 -0.20
C PRO A 344 25.14 -11.90 0.60
N THR A 345 25.02 -12.03 1.91
CA THR A 345 24.80 -10.92 2.84
C THR A 345 25.65 -11.05 4.10
N THR A 346 25.96 -9.91 4.72
CA THR A 346 26.49 -9.82 6.08
C THR A 346 25.83 -8.65 6.82
N VAL A 347 25.92 -8.63 8.15
CA VAL A 347 25.19 -7.68 8.99
C VAL A 347 26.15 -6.97 9.94
N SER A 348 25.88 -5.69 10.20
CA SER A 348 26.52 -4.92 11.26
C SER A 348 25.50 -4.21 12.13
N VAL A 349 25.84 -4.03 13.41
CA VAL A 349 25.07 -3.22 14.36
C VAL A 349 25.99 -2.19 14.98
N ILE A 350 25.58 -0.92 14.92
CA ILE A 350 26.40 0.23 15.29
C ILE A 350 25.59 1.16 16.18
N SER A 351 26.06 1.40 17.40
CA SER A 351 25.38 2.29 18.34
C SER A 351 25.95 3.71 18.31
N PHE A 352 25.10 4.68 18.63
CA PHE A 352 25.35 6.11 18.55
C PHE A 352 24.89 6.81 19.84
N PRO A 353 25.43 8.02 20.12
CA PRO A 353 25.02 8.80 21.28
C PRO A 353 23.60 9.40 21.16
N SER A 354 23.05 9.52 19.95
CA SER A 354 21.70 10.05 19.71
C SER A 354 21.10 9.54 18.41
N VAL A 355 19.77 9.63 18.28
CA VAL A 355 19.03 9.33 17.04
C VAL A 355 19.49 10.22 15.88
N ARG A 356 19.83 11.48 16.19
CA ARG A 356 20.36 12.45 15.23
C ARG A 356 21.68 11.97 14.61
N ALA A 357 22.64 11.57 15.44
CA ALA A 357 23.95 11.08 14.98
C ALA A 357 23.82 9.80 14.13
N ALA A 358 22.92 8.89 14.51
CA ALA A 358 22.64 7.69 13.73
C ALA A 358 22.02 8.05 12.36
N ALA A 359 21.04 8.94 12.32
CA ALA A 359 20.37 9.36 11.09
C ALA A 359 21.31 10.17 10.17
N ASP A 360 22.15 11.05 10.71
CA ASP A 360 23.16 11.79 9.94
C ASP A 360 24.18 10.83 9.30
N ALA A 361 24.62 9.80 10.03
CA ALA A 361 25.49 8.75 9.48
C ALA A 361 24.80 7.95 8.36
N ALA A 362 23.52 7.63 8.53
CA ALA A 362 22.72 6.94 7.51
C ALA A 362 22.59 7.78 6.22
N ALA A 363 22.25 9.07 6.35
CA ALA A 363 22.16 9.99 5.23
C ALA A 363 23.50 10.10 4.48
N GLU A 364 24.63 10.18 5.19
CA GLU A 364 25.95 10.20 4.56
C GLU A 364 26.30 8.87 3.87
N MET A 365 25.95 7.73 4.46
CA MET A 365 26.15 6.42 3.82
C MET A 365 25.41 6.31 2.48
N VAL A 366 24.14 6.71 2.44
CA VAL A 366 23.36 6.75 1.20
C VAL A 366 23.96 7.75 0.21
N GLY A 367 24.29 8.96 0.66
CA GLY A 367 24.88 9.99 -0.20
C GLY A 367 26.25 9.62 -0.79
N ARG A 368 27.02 8.78 -0.11
CA ARG A 368 28.29 8.22 -0.61
C ARG A 368 28.13 6.95 -1.44
N GLY A 369 26.91 6.45 -1.62
CA GLY A 369 26.63 5.27 -2.43
C GLY A 369 27.10 3.95 -1.79
N VAL A 370 27.10 3.87 -0.46
CA VAL A 370 27.42 2.61 0.24
C VAL A 370 26.40 1.54 -0.15
N GLY A 371 26.86 0.39 -0.63
CA GLY A 371 26.03 -0.73 -1.07
C GLY A 371 25.35 -1.46 0.08
N VAL A 372 24.14 -1.03 0.45
CA VAL A 372 23.32 -1.67 1.49
C VAL A 372 22.11 -2.38 0.89
N ALA A 373 21.77 -3.54 1.44
CA ALA A 373 20.46 -4.19 1.24
C ALA A 373 19.42 -3.64 2.21
N CYS A 374 19.82 -3.33 3.44
CA CYS A 374 18.96 -2.71 4.46
C CYS A 374 19.77 -1.71 5.28
N LEU A 375 19.13 -0.63 5.71
CA LEU A 375 19.71 0.39 6.58
C LEU A 375 18.64 0.90 7.54
N GLU A 376 18.65 0.31 8.74
CA GLU A 376 17.55 0.43 9.70
C GLU A 376 18.03 1.15 10.98
N LEU A 377 17.22 2.05 11.52
CA LEU A 377 17.47 2.71 12.80
C LEU A 377 16.52 2.16 13.86
N LEU A 378 17.03 1.90 15.07
CA LEU A 378 16.25 1.70 16.28
C LEU A 378 16.67 2.78 17.30
N ASP A 379 15.71 3.47 17.91
CA ASP A 379 16.01 4.42 18.99
C ASP A 379 16.32 3.72 20.32
N ASP A 380 16.68 4.49 21.35
CA ASP A 380 17.02 3.93 22.65
C ASP A 380 15.83 3.23 23.33
N VAL A 381 14.60 3.75 23.14
CA VAL A 381 13.38 3.14 23.66
C VAL A 381 13.11 1.79 23.00
N MET A 382 13.28 1.69 21.69
CA MET A 382 13.19 0.42 20.96
C MET A 382 14.29 -0.55 21.39
N MET A 383 15.52 -0.09 21.60
CA MET A 383 16.60 -0.95 22.08
C MET A 383 16.33 -1.48 23.50
N LYS A 384 15.75 -0.67 24.40
CA LYS A 384 15.25 -1.12 25.72
C LYS A 384 14.17 -2.20 25.58
N ALA A 385 13.22 -1.99 24.67
CA ALA A 385 12.16 -2.97 24.40
C ALA A 385 12.74 -4.30 23.89
N VAL A 386 13.70 -4.24 22.95
CA VAL A 386 14.40 -5.44 22.44
C VAL A 386 15.18 -6.14 23.55
N ASN A 387 15.93 -5.42 24.38
CA ASN A 387 16.66 -6.01 25.51
C ASN A 387 15.71 -6.70 26.50
N LYS A 388 14.57 -6.07 26.82
CA LYS A 388 13.54 -6.66 27.69
C LYS A 388 13.00 -7.97 27.11
N ALA A 389 12.68 -8.00 25.81
CA ALA A 389 12.25 -9.22 25.14
C ALA A 389 13.37 -10.28 25.12
N ASN A 390 14.62 -9.87 24.87
CA ASN A 390 15.77 -10.77 24.86
C ASN A 390 16.10 -11.34 26.24
N ALA A 391 15.80 -10.64 27.33
CA ALA A 391 16.03 -11.12 28.69
C ALA A 391 15.22 -12.38 29.04
N LEU A 392 14.16 -12.69 28.28
CA LEU A 392 13.38 -13.94 28.41
C LEU A 392 14.16 -15.18 27.94
N ASP A 393 15.22 -14.99 27.16
CA ASP A 393 16.08 -16.03 26.62
C ASP A 393 17.56 -15.63 26.81
N LYS A 394 18.20 -16.21 27.82
CA LYS A 394 19.61 -15.89 28.19
C LYS A 394 20.62 -16.18 27.09
N THR A 395 20.25 -16.90 26.03
CA THR A 395 21.11 -17.13 24.86
C THR A 395 21.17 -15.92 23.94
N ARG A 396 20.25 -14.95 24.09
CA ARG A 396 20.17 -13.77 23.25
C ARG A 396 21.09 -12.66 23.73
N ARG A 397 21.69 -11.99 22.75
CA ARG A 397 22.55 -10.83 22.96
C ARG A 397 21.78 -9.65 23.56
N GLN A 398 22.43 -8.99 24.51
CA GLN A 398 22.02 -7.70 25.04
C GLN A 398 22.77 -6.58 24.33
N TRP A 399 22.10 -5.46 24.12
CA TRP A 399 22.60 -4.33 23.36
C TRP A 399 22.80 -3.10 24.24
N ALA A 400 23.63 -2.17 23.76
CA ALA A 400 23.61 -0.81 24.29
C ALA A 400 22.21 -0.21 24.08
N GLU A 401 21.63 0.35 25.14
CA GLU A 401 20.33 1.03 25.11
C GLU A 401 20.47 2.45 24.59
N THR A 402 21.05 2.59 23.40
CA THR A 402 21.21 3.85 22.69
C THR A 402 20.79 3.66 21.24
N ALA A 403 20.54 4.79 20.54
CA ALA A 403 20.18 4.75 19.14
C ALA A 403 21.18 3.93 18.32
N SER A 404 20.69 3.02 17.49
CA SER A 404 21.51 2.02 16.81
C SER A 404 21.10 1.85 15.36
N LEU A 405 22.08 1.71 14.47
CA LEU A 405 21.88 1.31 13.07
C LEU A 405 22.09 -0.20 12.92
N PHE A 406 21.14 -0.87 12.28
CA PHE A 406 21.22 -2.24 11.81
C PHE A 406 21.38 -2.21 10.29
N ILE A 407 22.52 -2.67 9.80
CA ILE A 407 22.90 -2.55 8.40
C ILE A 407 23.09 -3.95 7.84
N LYS A 408 22.44 -4.23 6.71
CA LYS A 408 22.66 -5.45 5.94
C LYS A 408 23.38 -5.08 4.65
N PHE A 409 24.58 -5.60 4.45
CA PHE A 409 25.32 -5.48 3.20
C PHE A 409 24.96 -6.65 2.29
N SER A 410 24.99 -6.43 0.98
CA SER A 410 24.76 -7.51 0.02
C SER A 410 25.60 -7.33 -1.23
N GLY A 411 26.21 -8.42 -1.69
CA GLY A 411 27.07 -8.41 -2.86
C GLY A 411 28.07 -9.56 -2.83
N ASN A 412 29.08 -9.49 -3.70
CA ASN A 412 30.25 -10.32 -3.56
C ASN A 412 31.11 -9.85 -2.36
N GLU A 413 32.07 -10.69 -1.96
CA GLU A 413 32.93 -10.41 -0.81
C GLU A 413 33.70 -9.09 -0.94
N ALA A 414 34.25 -8.79 -2.12
CA ALA A 414 35.02 -7.56 -2.35
C ALA A 414 34.15 -6.30 -2.18
N GLN A 415 32.92 -6.32 -2.70
CA GLN A 415 31.96 -5.23 -2.56
C GLN A 415 31.57 -5.03 -1.10
N MET A 416 31.17 -6.11 -0.40
CA MET A 416 30.77 -6.02 1.01
C MET A 416 31.92 -5.54 1.90
N ASN A 417 33.16 -5.95 1.64
CA ASN A 417 34.33 -5.47 2.38
C ASN A 417 34.61 -3.98 2.13
N HIS A 418 34.44 -3.51 0.89
CA HIS A 418 34.56 -2.10 0.56
C HIS A 418 33.50 -1.27 1.28
N ASP A 419 32.23 -1.67 1.18
CA ASP A 419 31.11 -0.98 1.83
C ASP A 419 31.28 -0.93 3.35
N ALA A 420 31.65 -2.06 3.97
CA ALA A 420 31.93 -2.14 5.40
C ALA A 420 33.07 -1.20 5.83
N LYS A 421 34.14 -1.08 5.03
CA LYS A 421 35.24 -0.16 5.30
C LYS A 421 34.77 1.29 5.24
N THR A 422 34.05 1.67 4.19
CA THR A 422 33.50 3.02 4.03
C THR A 422 32.52 3.36 5.14
N THR A 423 31.65 2.42 5.54
CA THR A 423 30.77 2.57 6.71
C THR A 423 31.57 2.87 7.98
N ARG A 424 32.66 2.13 8.28
CA ARG A 424 33.49 2.39 9.46
C ARG A 424 34.06 3.82 9.48
N GLU A 425 34.49 4.33 8.34
CA GLU A 425 35.00 5.71 8.22
C GLU A 425 33.92 6.77 8.46
N ILE A 426 32.69 6.50 8.00
CA ILE A 426 31.54 7.40 8.20
C ILE A 426 31.10 7.38 9.66
N VAL A 427 30.77 6.22 10.21
CA VAL A 427 30.19 6.13 11.57
C VAL A 427 31.14 6.65 12.64
N LYS A 428 32.46 6.52 12.44
CA LYS A 428 33.47 7.10 13.33
C LYS A 428 33.40 8.62 13.38
N ARG A 429 33.14 9.30 12.25
CA ARG A 429 32.99 10.77 12.19
C ARG A 429 31.72 11.25 12.88
N HIS A 430 30.69 10.41 12.91
CA HIS A 430 29.42 10.66 13.61
C HIS A 430 29.40 10.15 15.07
N GLY A 431 30.57 9.80 15.63
CA GLY A 431 30.69 9.47 17.05
C GLY A 431 30.13 8.11 17.45
N SER A 432 30.19 7.11 16.56
CA SER A 432 29.80 5.72 16.89
C SER A 432 30.45 5.24 18.20
N LEU A 433 29.66 4.59 19.05
CA LEU A 433 30.09 4.08 20.35
C LEU A 433 30.58 2.63 20.25
N GLN A 434 29.70 1.71 19.87
CA GLN A 434 30.00 0.29 19.65
C GLN A 434 29.76 -0.08 18.20
N VAL A 435 30.72 -0.78 17.58
CA VAL A 435 30.66 -1.19 16.18
C VAL A 435 30.85 -2.70 16.09
N THR A 436 29.80 -3.43 15.73
CA THR A 436 29.82 -4.90 15.59
C THR A 436 29.57 -5.28 14.14
N PHE A 437 30.44 -6.11 13.57
CA PHE A 437 30.24 -6.74 12.26
C PHE A 437 30.20 -8.24 12.47
N ALA A 438 29.25 -8.93 11.84
CA ALA A 438 29.15 -10.37 11.92
C ALA A 438 30.40 -11.04 11.32
N LYS A 439 30.95 -12.02 12.04
CA LYS A 439 32.09 -12.82 11.57
C LYS A 439 31.69 -13.94 10.61
N ASP A 440 30.44 -14.39 10.69
CA ASP A 440 29.89 -15.49 9.92
C ASP A 440 28.37 -15.33 9.72
N LYS A 441 27.77 -16.24 8.95
CA LYS A 441 26.34 -16.22 8.64
C LYS A 441 25.46 -16.38 9.89
N THR A 442 25.88 -17.21 10.85
CA THR A 442 25.11 -17.46 12.06
C THR A 442 25.03 -16.20 12.92
N GLU A 443 26.16 -15.52 13.12
CA GLU A 443 26.17 -14.23 13.82
C GLU A 443 25.38 -13.18 13.02
N ALA A 444 25.49 -13.14 11.69
CA ALA A 444 24.71 -12.20 10.88
C ALA A 444 23.19 -12.39 11.05
N ASP A 445 22.73 -13.64 11.06
CA ASP A 445 21.33 -13.98 11.30
C ASP A 445 20.91 -13.59 12.74
N GLU A 446 21.75 -13.84 13.76
CA GLU A 446 21.53 -13.42 15.16
C GLU A 446 21.40 -11.90 15.31
N LEU A 447 22.34 -11.12 14.75
CA LEU A 447 22.31 -9.65 14.82
C LEU A 447 21.03 -9.12 14.17
N TRP A 448 20.64 -9.66 13.00
CA TRP A 448 19.45 -9.22 12.28
C TRP A 448 18.14 -9.61 12.97
N GLN A 449 18.11 -10.69 13.76
CA GLN A 449 16.90 -11.07 14.50
C GLN A 449 16.40 -9.96 15.42
N SER A 450 17.31 -9.18 16.03
CA SER A 450 16.92 -8.07 16.91
C SER A 450 16.09 -7.01 16.18
N ARG A 451 16.43 -6.73 14.91
CA ARG A 451 15.61 -5.87 14.05
C ARG A 451 14.28 -6.53 13.66
N LYS A 452 14.28 -7.83 13.37
CA LYS A 452 13.05 -8.57 13.00
C LYS A 452 12.01 -8.59 14.11
N VAL A 453 12.43 -8.67 15.37
CA VAL A 453 11.51 -8.72 16.52
C VAL A 453 11.09 -7.34 17.05
N ALA A 454 11.62 -6.24 16.51
CA ALA A 454 11.42 -4.89 17.04
C ALA A 454 9.94 -4.52 17.26
N LEU A 455 9.06 -4.79 16.29
CA LEU A 455 7.63 -4.55 16.41
C LEU A 455 7.02 -5.30 17.61
N TRP A 456 7.34 -6.59 17.74
CA TRP A 456 6.84 -7.43 18.84
C TRP A 456 7.37 -6.98 20.19
N SER A 457 8.65 -6.61 20.25
CA SER A 457 9.28 -6.07 21.45
C SER A 457 8.57 -4.80 21.92
N ALA A 458 8.27 -3.87 21.02
CA ALA A 458 7.56 -2.63 21.33
C ALA A 458 6.14 -2.89 21.88
N LEU A 459 5.38 -3.79 21.24
CA LEU A 459 4.03 -4.15 21.67
C LEU A 459 3.99 -4.79 23.06
N SER A 460 5.03 -5.53 23.44
CA SER A 460 5.16 -6.15 24.75
C SER A 460 5.80 -5.25 25.81
N TYR A 461 6.25 -4.04 25.46
CA TYR A 461 7.19 -3.30 26.29
C TYR A 461 6.64 -2.93 27.68
N LEU A 462 5.36 -2.58 27.81
CA LEU A 462 4.77 -2.14 29.08
C LEU A 462 4.19 -3.28 29.94
N ASP A 463 4.13 -4.52 29.46
CA ASP A 463 3.50 -5.66 30.15
C ASP A 463 2.11 -5.36 30.76
N ASP A 464 1.28 -4.58 30.06
CA ASP A 464 -0.06 -4.18 30.51
C ASP A 464 -1.12 -4.53 29.46
N ASP A 465 -2.15 -5.26 29.88
CA ASP A 465 -3.26 -5.71 29.04
C ASP A 465 -4.13 -4.57 28.50
N LYS A 466 -4.06 -3.37 29.11
CA LYS A 466 -4.75 -2.16 28.62
C LYS A 466 -3.96 -1.39 27.56
N THR A 467 -2.68 -1.75 27.33
CA THR A 467 -1.84 -1.03 26.39
C THR A 467 -2.30 -1.28 24.96
N ARG A 468 -2.57 -0.18 24.27
CA ARG A 468 -2.81 -0.10 22.82
C ARG A 468 -1.62 0.60 22.17
N VAL A 469 -1.49 0.40 20.87
CA VAL A 469 -0.46 1.07 20.05
C VAL A 469 -1.12 1.91 18.97
N TRP A 470 -0.57 3.09 18.71
CA TRP A 470 -0.76 3.81 17.47
C TRP A 470 0.54 3.71 16.69
N THR A 471 0.57 2.78 15.74
CA THR A 471 1.69 2.64 14.80
C THR A 471 1.44 3.54 13.61
N THR A 472 2.37 4.45 13.33
CA THR A 472 2.27 5.38 12.20
C THR A 472 3.66 5.70 11.66
N ASP A 473 3.70 6.23 10.45
CA ASP A 473 4.90 6.51 9.68
C ASP A 473 4.84 7.88 8.99
N VAL A 474 6.01 8.43 8.68
CA VAL A 474 6.19 9.57 7.75
C VAL A 474 7.48 9.36 6.97
N CYS A 475 7.61 10.03 5.83
CA CYS A 475 8.83 9.99 5.03
C CYS A 475 9.22 11.39 4.57
N VAL A 476 10.53 11.67 4.53
CA VAL A 476 11.10 12.96 4.09
C VAL A 476 12.32 12.72 3.20
N PRO A 477 12.75 13.72 2.41
CA PRO A 477 14.10 13.72 1.86
C PRO A 477 15.13 13.38 2.95
N ILE A 478 16.06 12.47 2.64
CA ILE A 478 16.93 11.83 3.65
C ILE A 478 17.75 12.84 4.49
N THR A 479 18.05 14.02 3.93
CA THR A 479 18.77 15.10 4.63
C THR A 479 17.93 15.76 5.74
N ASN A 480 16.61 15.67 5.67
CA ASN A 480 15.68 16.22 6.65
C ASN A 480 15.31 15.21 7.75
N LEU A 481 15.52 13.91 7.49
CA LEU A 481 15.21 12.82 8.43
C LEU A 481 15.84 13.00 9.83
N PRO A 482 17.11 13.40 9.97
CA PRO A 482 17.74 13.52 11.28
C PRO A 482 17.06 14.57 12.17
N ALA A 483 16.66 15.71 11.60
CA ALA A 483 15.94 16.75 12.32
C ALA A 483 14.51 16.31 12.68
N LEU A 484 13.81 15.69 11.74
CA LEU A 484 12.45 15.20 11.93
C LEU A 484 12.35 14.19 13.08
N ILE A 485 13.23 13.19 13.12
CA ILE A 485 13.23 12.16 14.18
C ILE A 485 13.54 12.79 15.54
N GLU A 486 14.55 13.65 15.60
CA GLU A 486 14.97 14.30 16.85
C GLU A 486 13.86 15.19 17.45
N GLU A 487 13.19 16.00 16.62
CA GLU A 487 12.09 16.85 17.08
C GLU A 487 10.85 16.04 17.46
N THR A 488 10.56 14.96 16.73
CA THR A 488 9.46 14.05 17.06
C THR A 488 9.72 13.34 18.39
N GLN A 489 10.95 12.90 18.65
CA GLN A 489 11.35 12.32 19.93
C GLN A 489 11.11 13.31 21.09
N ARG A 490 11.56 14.57 20.93
CA ARG A 490 11.32 15.63 21.93
C ARG A 490 9.84 15.91 22.17
N ASP A 491 9.02 15.91 21.12
CA ASP A 491 7.57 16.10 21.22
C ASP A 491 6.91 14.98 22.04
N LEU A 492 7.32 13.73 21.80
CA LEU A 492 6.79 12.55 22.49
C LEU A 492 7.21 12.55 23.97
N GLU A 493 8.48 12.83 24.25
CA GLU A 493 9.01 12.96 25.62
C GLU A 493 8.31 14.08 26.40
N SER A 494 8.18 15.26 25.79
CA SER A 494 7.52 16.42 26.42
C SER A 494 6.04 16.17 26.66
N ALA A 495 5.40 15.35 25.82
CA ALA A 495 4.04 14.90 26.01
C ALA A 495 3.91 13.77 27.04
N GLY A 496 5.01 13.23 27.59
CA GLY A 496 4.98 12.09 28.52
C GLY A 496 4.45 10.81 27.87
N LEU A 497 4.78 10.58 26.60
CA LEU A 497 4.40 9.40 25.84
C LEU A 497 5.59 8.46 25.65
N ILE A 498 5.34 7.15 25.70
CA ILE A 498 6.34 6.13 25.43
C ILE A 498 6.15 5.65 24.00
N ALA A 499 7.16 5.84 23.16
CA ALA A 499 7.05 5.54 21.74
C ALA A 499 8.38 4.99 21.21
N PRO A 500 8.57 3.67 21.22
CA PRO A 500 9.65 3.03 20.47
C PRO A 500 9.63 3.48 19.00
N MET A 501 10.80 3.86 18.48
CA MET A 501 10.95 4.29 17.10
C MET A 501 11.84 3.32 16.32
N VAL A 502 11.43 3.03 15.09
CA VAL A 502 12.21 2.24 14.12
C VAL A 502 12.13 2.92 12.77
N GLY A 503 13.15 2.83 11.92
CA GLY A 503 13.07 3.47 10.61
C GLY A 503 13.85 2.79 9.51
N HIS A 504 13.26 2.77 8.31
CA HIS A 504 13.92 2.51 7.04
C HIS A 504 14.69 3.76 6.62
N VAL A 505 15.74 4.08 7.40
CA VAL A 505 16.42 5.38 7.29
C VAL A 505 17.25 5.51 6.01
N GLY A 506 17.49 4.40 5.30
CA GLY A 506 18.01 4.41 3.93
C GLY A 506 17.10 5.08 2.91
N ASP A 507 15.79 5.14 3.18
CA ASP A 507 14.76 5.70 2.29
C ASP A 507 14.15 7.01 2.81
N GLY A 508 14.63 7.54 3.94
CA GLY A 508 14.07 8.74 4.54
C GLY A 508 12.79 8.50 5.37
N ASN A 509 12.47 7.23 5.69
CA ASN A 509 11.25 6.86 6.39
C ASN A 509 11.53 6.38 7.83
N PHE A 510 10.66 6.79 8.76
CA PHE A 510 10.63 6.21 10.10
C PHE A 510 9.19 6.00 10.59
N HIS A 511 9.11 5.18 11.64
CA HIS A 511 7.91 4.72 12.30
C HIS A 511 7.95 5.10 13.78
N ALA A 512 6.81 5.53 14.30
CA ALA A 512 6.59 5.71 15.73
C ALA A 512 5.51 4.72 16.19
N LEU A 513 5.84 3.93 17.21
CA LEU A 513 4.93 2.97 17.83
C LEU A 513 4.45 3.54 19.17
N ILE A 514 3.48 4.45 19.13
CA ILE A 514 3.12 5.25 20.31
C ILE A 514 2.19 4.45 21.21
N LEU A 515 2.63 4.14 22.43
CA LEU A 515 1.89 3.33 23.39
C LEU A 515 0.94 4.21 24.24
N PHE A 516 -0.31 3.79 24.36
CA PHE A 516 -1.33 4.49 25.16
C PHE A 516 -2.30 3.51 25.84
N ARG A 517 -2.87 3.91 26.97
CA ARG A 517 -3.71 3.06 27.84
C ARG A 517 -5.06 3.68 28.18
N ASN A 518 -5.23 4.97 27.96
CA ASN A 518 -6.44 5.73 28.31
C ASN A 518 -6.68 6.91 27.35
N ASP A 519 -7.84 7.54 27.48
CA ASP A 519 -8.28 8.63 26.60
C ASP A 519 -7.41 9.88 26.67
N ASP A 520 -6.77 10.17 27.82
CA ASP A 520 -5.85 11.29 27.95
C ASP A 520 -4.55 11.03 27.16
N GLU A 521 -3.96 9.85 27.32
CA GLU A 521 -2.81 9.41 26.54
C GLU A 521 -3.15 9.37 25.04
N LEU A 522 -4.36 8.94 24.66
CA LEU A 522 -4.81 8.93 23.27
C LEU A 522 -4.92 10.36 22.68
N LYS A 523 -5.45 11.33 23.44
CA LYS A 523 -5.52 12.74 23.01
C LYS A 523 -4.12 13.33 22.80
N ARG A 524 -3.20 13.08 23.74
CA ARG A 524 -1.80 13.51 23.60
C ARG A 524 -1.10 12.84 22.42
N THR A 525 -1.36 11.54 22.22
CA THR A 525 -0.86 10.77 21.07
C THR A 525 -1.31 11.38 19.76
N ARG A 526 -2.62 11.65 19.60
CA ARG A 526 -3.18 12.30 18.40
C ARG A 526 -2.51 13.65 18.12
N ALA A 527 -2.34 14.48 19.15
CA ALA A 527 -1.68 15.77 18.99
C ALA A 527 -0.20 15.63 18.57
N ALA A 528 0.53 14.65 19.10
CA ALA A 528 1.91 14.37 18.71
C ALA A 528 2.01 13.85 17.27
N VAL A 529 1.11 12.95 16.84
CA VAL A 529 1.04 12.46 15.46
C VAL A 529 0.76 13.59 14.48
N HIS A 530 -0.16 14.51 14.81
CA HIS A 530 -0.46 15.66 13.96
C HIS A 530 0.77 16.54 13.75
N ARG A 531 1.48 16.91 14.83
CA ARG A 531 2.74 17.67 14.72
C ARG A 531 3.81 16.93 13.92
N MET A 532 3.92 15.62 14.09
CA MET A 532 4.86 14.79 13.33
C MET A 532 4.58 14.85 11.83
N VAL A 533 3.31 14.72 11.43
CA VAL A 533 2.89 14.77 10.02
C VAL A 533 3.06 16.17 9.42
N GLU A 534 2.61 17.22 10.10
CA GLU A 534 2.77 18.62 9.64
C GLU A 534 4.25 18.98 9.47
N ARG A 535 5.10 18.53 10.39
CA ARG A 535 6.55 18.72 10.30
C ARG A 535 7.13 17.99 9.10
N ALA A 536 6.74 16.73 8.87
CA ALA A 536 7.18 15.99 7.69
C ALA A 536 6.80 16.72 6.40
N GLN A 537 5.57 17.22 6.28
CA GLN A 537 5.11 17.97 5.10
C GLN A 537 5.85 19.31 4.93
N THR A 538 6.15 20.01 6.02
CA THR A 538 6.96 21.23 6.01
C THR A 538 8.41 20.98 5.55
N LEU A 539 8.90 19.76 5.75
CA LEU A 539 10.23 19.29 5.35
C LEU A 539 10.23 18.62 3.97
N ASP A 540 9.31 19.00 3.07
CA ASP A 540 9.12 18.42 1.73
C ASP A 540 8.84 16.90 1.74
N GLY A 541 8.30 16.39 2.84
CA GLY A 541 7.95 15.00 3.03
C GLY A 541 6.48 14.68 2.81
N THR A 542 6.10 13.50 3.26
CA THR A 542 4.76 12.92 3.14
C THR A 542 4.24 12.43 4.48
N CYS A 543 2.91 12.49 4.65
CA CYS A 543 2.19 11.99 5.80
C CYS A 543 2.27 10.47 5.95
N THR A 544 2.71 9.73 4.93
CA THR A 544 2.91 8.28 4.99
C THR A 544 4.00 7.84 4.01
N GLY A 545 4.95 7.04 4.47
CA GLY A 545 5.97 6.44 3.62
C GLY A 545 5.49 5.14 2.97
N GLU A 546 4.82 4.28 3.74
CA GLU A 546 4.48 2.91 3.33
C GLU A 546 3.12 2.39 3.82
N HIS A 547 2.54 2.98 4.87
CA HIS A 547 1.26 2.50 5.42
C HIS A 547 0.03 2.98 4.66
N SER A 548 0.21 3.87 3.67
CA SER A 548 -0.87 4.48 2.89
C SER A 548 -1.79 5.37 3.74
N VAL A 549 -2.95 5.75 3.22
CA VAL A 549 -3.79 6.80 3.82
C VAL A 549 -4.96 6.23 4.61
N GLY A 550 -5.64 5.22 4.06
CA GLY A 550 -6.83 4.61 4.65
C GLY A 550 -7.90 5.62 5.02
N VAL A 551 -8.46 5.46 6.22
CA VAL A 551 -9.30 6.47 6.87
C VAL A 551 -8.47 7.49 7.65
N GLY A 552 -7.32 7.06 8.18
CA GLY A 552 -6.60 7.79 9.21
C GLY A 552 -5.86 9.03 8.77
N LYS A 553 -5.35 9.04 7.54
CA LYS A 553 -4.50 10.13 7.05
C LYS A 553 -5.15 10.99 5.97
N ARG A 554 -6.45 10.78 5.71
CA ARG A 554 -7.21 11.51 4.67
C ARG A 554 -7.13 13.02 4.87
N GLU A 555 -7.13 13.48 6.11
CA GLU A 555 -7.09 14.90 6.44
C GLU A 555 -5.80 15.60 5.98
N TYR A 556 -4.69 14.87 5.89
CA TYR A 556 -3.38 15.45 5.56
C TYR A 556 -3.15 15.63 4.05
N LEU A 557 -3.93 14.95 3.20
CA LEU A 557 -3.70 14.95 1.75
C LEU A 557 -3.91 16.32 1.09
N ALA A 558 -4.82 17.13 1.63
CA ALA A 558 -5.06 18.47 1.10
C ALA A 558 -3.85 19.40 1.29
N ALA A 559 -3.21 19.32 2.46
CA ALA A 559 -1.99 20.07 2.77
C ALA A 559 -0.80 19.55 1.96
N GLU A 560 -0.69 18.24 1.79
CA GLU A 560 0.43 17.60 1.06
C GLU A 560 0.38 17.83 -0.46
N LEU A 561 -0.76 17.53 -1.07
CA LEU A 561 -0.88 17.45 -2.53
C LEU A 561 -1.41 18.74 -3.14
N GLY A 562 -2.02 19.60 -2.32
CA GLY A 562 -2.80 20.74 -2.77
C GLY A 562 -4.18 20.37 -3.32
N GLN A 563 -5.14 21.28 -3.16
CA GLN A 563 -6.53 21.06 -3.59
C GLN A 563 -6.68 20.67 -5.08
N PRO A 564 -5.96 21.26 -6.05
CA PRO A 564 -6.07 20.85 -7.45
C PRO A 564 -5.72 19.37 -7.69
N THR A 565 -4.69 18.86 -7.02
CA THR A 565 -4.29 17.45 -7.13
C THR A 565 -5.34 16.53 -6.51
N VAL A 566 -5.85 16.90 -5.33
CA VAL A 566 -6.93 16.15 -4.67
C VAL A 566 -8.19 16.11 -5.54
N GLU A 567 -8.52 17.19 -6.26
CA GLU A 567 -9.62 17.21 -7.22
C GLU A 567 -9.43 16.23 -8.38
N VAL A 568 -8.21 16.10 -8.90
CA VAL A 568 -7.89 15.10 -9.94
C VAL A 568 -8.06 13.69 -9.40
N LEU A 569 -7.60 13.40 -8.17
CA LEU A 569 -7.81 12.09 -7.53
C LEU A 569 -9.30 11.75 -7.41
N ARG A 570 -10.13 12.73 -7.00
CA ARG A 570 -11.59 12.56 -6.93
C ARG A 570 -12.21 12.29 -8.31
N LYS A 571 -11.77 13.02 -9.35
CA LYS A 571 -12.25 12.80 -10.73
C LYS A 571 -11.87 11.41 -11.26
N LEU A 572 -10.69 10.91 -10.94
CA LEU A 572 -10.27 9.55 -11.29
C LEU A 572 -11.18 8.51 -10.64
N LYS A 573 -11.44 8.64 -9.34
CA LYS A 573 -12.37 7.76 -8.62
C LYS A 573 -13.77 7.80 -9.23
N GLN A 574 -14.32 8.98 -9.51
CA GLN A 574 -15.65 9.13 -10.12
C GLN A 574 -15.73 8.52 -11.53
N SER A 575 -14.63 8.59 -12.28
CA SER A 575 -14.57 8.02 -13.63
C SER A 575 -14.51 6.49 -13.61
N LEU A 576 -13.68 5.92 -12.73
CA LEU A 576 -13.44 4.47 -12.68
C LEU A 576 -14.47 3.70 -11.85
N ASP A 577 -15.08 4.37 -10.88
CA ASP A 577 -16.15 3.82 -10.03
C ASP A 577 -17.23 4.89 -9.78
N PRO A 578 -18.10 5.14 -10.78
CA PRO A 578 -19.11 6.20 -10.70
C PRO A 578 -20.20 5.93 -9.65
N GLN A 579 -20.38 4.69 -9.20
CA GLN A 579 -21.32 4.34 -8.14
C GLN A 579 -20.68 4.37 -6.75
N GLY A 580 -19.36 4.49 -6.64
CA GLY A 580 -18.66 4.50 -5.35
C GLY A 580 -18.71 3.16 -4.61
N ILE A 581 -18.87 2.04 -5.31
CA ILE A 581 -18.97 0.71 -4.67
C ILE A 581 -17.62 0.21 -4.15
N PHE A 582 -16.48 0.65 -4.70
CA PHE A 582 -15.15 0.17 -4.32
C PHE A 582 -14.57 0.93 -3.13
N ASN A 583 -14.41 0.21 -2.02
CA ASN A 583 -13.86 0.64 -0.73
C ASN A 583 -14.21 2.09 -0.33
N PRO A 584 -15.50 2.47 -0.29
CA PRO A 584 -15.89 3.85 -0.03
C PRO A 584 -15.50 4.32 1.39
N GLY A 585 -15.30 5.64 1.53
CA GLY A 585 -14.83 6.28 2.76
C GLY A 585 -13.31 6.34 2.90
N LYS A 586 -12.56 5.80 1.93
CA LYS A 586 -11.10 5.89 1.77
C LYS A 586 -10.80 6.23 0.30
N LEU A 587 -9.61 6.61 -0.12
CA LEU A 587 -8.51 7.35 0.53
C LEU A 587 -8.72 8.88 0.35
N TYR A 588 -9.83 9.26 -0.29
CA TYR A 588 -10.05 10.60 -0.82
C TYR A 588 -10.61 11.56 0.24
N PRO A 589 -10.03 12.74 0.44
CA PRO A 589 -10.57 13.77 1.32
C PRO A 589 -11.97 14.22 0.88
N GLY A 590 -12.86 14.44 1.85
CA GLY A 590 -14.11 15.17 1.62
C GLY A 590 -13.84 16.62 1.21
N LYS A 591 -14.86 17.32 0.67
CA LYS A 591 -14.72 18.75 0.32
C LYS A 591 -14.62 19.67 1.54
N ASP A 592 -15.03 19.17 2.71
CA ASP A 592 -15.22 19.97 3.93
C ASP A 592 -14.26 19.59 5.08
N ILE A 593 -13.09 18.98 4.80
CA ILE A 593 -12.06 18.85 5.84
C ILE A 593 -11.51 20.25 6.11
N LYS A 594 -12.12 20.94 7.08
CA LYS A 594 -11.61 22.21 7.62
C LYS A 594 -10.38 21.88 8.46
N HIS A 595 -9.28 22.55 8.13
CA HIS A 595 -8.04 22.56 8.89
C HIS A 595 -8.25 23.08 10.31
#